data_AF-A0A067REB0-F1
#
_entry.id   AF-A0A067REB0-F1
#
_cell.length_a   1.000
_cell.length_b   1.000
_cell.length_c   1.000
_cell.angle_alpha   90.00
_cell.angle_beta   90.00
_cell.angle_gamma   90.00
#
_symmetry.space_group_name_H-M   'P 1'
#
loop_
_entity.id
_entity.type
_entity.pdbx_description
1 polymer ?
#
loop_
_entity_poly.entity_id
_entity_poly.type
_entity_poly.pdbx_seq_one_letter_code
_entity_poly.pdbx_strand_id
1 'polypeptide(L)'
;MQGLRLLLLLACASGVLTSLPLPSYVKPCAKSDAKFSECAKKHAQDVLSHPALVRGDAKYKVPPLNPLKITKLVAEENGMTITLTDLNIYGLLGATVNNIR
;
A
#
# COMPACT_ATOMS: atom_id res chain seq x y z
N MET A 1 -27.73 13.47 -35.02
CA MET A 1 -26.93 12.42 -34.34
C MET A 1 -25.41 12.57 -34.44
N GLN A 2 -24.86 13.45 -35.31
CA GLN A 2 -23.40 13.68 -35.41
C GLN A 2 -22.80 14.51 -34.26
N GLY A 3 -23.55 15.50 -33.74
CA GLY A 3 -23.07 16.36 -32.63
C GLY A 3 -22.80 15.61 -31.33
N LEU A 4 -23.56 14.54 -31.04
CA LEU A 4 -23.37 13.70 -29.85
C LEU A 4 -22.06 12.91 -29.93
N ARG A 5 -21.63 12.47 -31.13
CA ARG A 5 -20.36 11.77 -31.34
C ARG A 5 -19.15 12.70 -31.16
N LEU A 6 -19.28 13.97 -31.59
CA LEU A 6 -18.21 14.95 -31.43
C LEU A 6 -17.99 15.33 -29.95
N LEU A 7 -19.07 15.45 -29.16
CA LEU A 7 -18.98 15.70 -27.71
C LEU A 7 -18.35 14.53 -26.95
N LEU A 8 -18.68 13.28 -27.31
CA LEU A 8 -18.12 12.07 -26.69
C LEU A 8 -16.61 11.93 -26.92
N LEU A 9 -16.11 12.34 -28.10
CA LEU A 9 -14.68 12.31 -28.43
C LEU A 9 -13.88 13.38 -27.67
N LEU A 10 -14.46 14.57 -27.44
CA LEU A 10 -13.80 15.65 -26.70
C LEU A 10 -13.66 15.33 -25.19
N ALA A 11 -14.62 14.59 -24.61
CA ALA A 11 -14.59 14.19 -23.20
C ALA A 11 -13.47 13.17 -22.88
N CYS A 12 -13.04 12.35 -23.83
CA CYS A 12 -11.99 11.35 -23.61
C CYS A 12 -10.56 11.96 -23.54
N ALA A 13 -10.36 13.17 -24.08
CA ALA A 13 -9.03 13.80 -24.13
C ALA A 13 -8.61 14.49 -22.81
N SER A 14 -9.51 14.65 -21.85
CA SER A 14 -9.27 15.43 -20.62
C SER A 14 -8.85 14.58 -19.40
N GLY A 15 -8.81 13.26 -19.54
CA GLY A 15 -8.47 12.35 -18.44
C GLY A 15 -6.96 12.20 -18.25
N VAL A 16 -6.27 13.21 -17.71
CA VAL A 16 -4.90 13.00 -17.21
C VAL A 16 -4.99 12.19 -15.92
N LEU A 17 -4.76 10.88 -16.00
CA LEU A 17 -4.52 10.05 -14.82
C LEU A 17 -3.20 10.48 -14.17
N THR A 18 -3.28 11.41 -13.22
CA THR A 18 -2.13 11.72 -12.36
C THR A 18 -1.97 10.58 -11.34
N SER A 19 -0.88 9.84 -11.46
CA SER A 19 -0.46 8.89 -10.42
C SER A 19 0.51 9.61 -9.48
N LEU A 20 0.42 9.29 -8.18
CA LEU A 20 1.41 9.79 -7.23
C LEU A 20 2.78 9.15 -7.53
N PRO A 21 3.87 9.94 -7.53
CA PRO A 21 5.21 9.36 -7.60
C PRO A 21 5.47 8.50 -6.37
N LEU A 22 6.44 7.58 -6.43
CA LEU A 22 6.83 6.82 -5.24
C LEU A 22 7.15 7.77 -4.07
N PRO A 23 6.80 7.41 -2.82
CA PRO A 23 7.24 8.16 -1.66
C PRO A 23 8.77 8.21 -1.62
N SER A 24 9.33 9.33 -1.15
CA SER A 24 10.79 9.54 -1.09
C SER A 24 11.52 8.53 -0.21
N TYR A 25 10.83 7.89 0.73
CA TYR A 25 11.35 6.85 1.60
C TYR A 25 11.33 5.44 0.98
N VAL A 26 10.77 5.27 -0.21
CA VAL A 26 10.78 4.00 -0.95
C VAL A 26 11.83 4.08 -2.05
N LYS A 27 12.88 3.26 -1.93
CA LYS A 27 13.92 3.14 -2.96
C LYS A 27 13.50 2.09 -3.98
N PRO A 28 13.35 2.44 -5.27
CA PRO A 28 12.99 1.46 -6.30
C PRO A 28 14.12 0.49 -6.59
N CYS A 29 13.77 -0.72 -7.04
CA CYS A 29 14.69 -1.72 -7.58
C CYS A 29 14.39 -1.93 -9.07
N ALA A 30 15.42 -2.11 -9.89
CA ALA A 30 15.24 -2.41 -11.31
C ALA A 30 14.74 -3.85 -11.47
N LYS A 31 13.62 -4.04 -12.19
CA LYS A 31 13.07 -5.39 -12.45
C LYS A 31 14.01 -6.28 -13.26
N SER A 32 14.90 -5.68 -14.06
CA SER A 32 15.91 -6.36 -14.85
C SER A 32 17.17 -6.75 -14.05
N ASP A 33 17.27 -6.34 -12.79
CA ASP A 33 18.39 -6.71 -11.93
C ASP A 33 18.32 -8.20 -11.61
N ALA A 34 19.42 -8.93 -11.87
CA ALA A 34 19.53 -10.35 -11.54
C ALA A 34 19.42 -10.62 -10.03
N LYS A 35 19.62 -9.60 -9.19
CA LYS A 35 19.49 -9.61 -7.73
C LYS A 35 18.29 -8.78 -7.24
N PHE A 36 17.22 -8.74 -8.03
CA PHE A 36 16.02 -7.98 -7.70
C PHE A 36 15.48 -8.33 -6.31
N SER A 37 15.42 -9.62 -5.95
CA SER A 37 14.86 -10.08 -4.68
C SER A 37 15.66 -9.58 -3.48
N GLU A 38 16.99 -9.55 -3.56
CA GLU A 38 17.87 -9.02 -2.52
C GLU A 38 17.71 -7.50 -2.38
N CYS A 39 17.66 -6.78 -3.51
CA CYS A 39 17.41 -5.34 -3.51
C CYS A 39 16.07 -5.01 -2.85
N ALA A 40 15.00 -5.69 -3.28
CA ALA A 40 13.65 -5.45 -2.78
C ALA A 40 13.53 -5.80 -1.30
N LYS A 41 14.14 -6.91 -0.86
CA LYS A 41 14.17 -7.31 0.56
C LYS A 41 14.84 -6.25 1.42
N LYS A 42 16.02 -5.76 1.01
CA LYS A 42 16.75 -4.70 1.71
C LYS A 42 15.92 -3.42 1.79
N HIS A 43 15.42 -2.93 0.66
CA HIS A 43 14.66 -1.69 0.63
C HIS A 43 13.33 -1.79 1.39
N ALA A 44 12.66 -2.95 1.36
CA ALA A 44 11.46 -3.19 2.17
C ALA A 44 11.78 -3.13 3.67
N GLN A 45 12.90 -3.71 4.11
CA GLN A 45 13.34 -3.63 5.51
C GLN A 45 13.67 -2.20 5.93
N ASP A 46 14.32 -1.41 5.07
CA ASP A 46 14.60 0.01 5.31
C ASP A 46 13.29 0.81 5.47
N VAL A 47 12.28 0.53 4.64
CA VAL A 47 10.97 1.19 4.70
C VAL A 47 10.26 0.91 6.03
N LEU A 48 10.31 -0.32 6.57
CA LEU A 48 9.70 -0.67 7.86
C LEU A 48 10.24 0.16 9.02
N SER A 49 11.47 0.66 8.91
CA SER A 49 12.10 1.52 9.93
C SER A 49 11.80 3.01 9.75
N HIS A 50 11.08 3.40 8.69
CA HIS A 50 10.85 4.80 8.37
C HIS A 50 9.76 5.44 9.26
N PRO A 51 9.92 6.69 9.74
CA PRO A 51 8.93 7.35 10.60
C PRO A 51 7.53 7.51 9.99
N ALA A 52 7.43 7.51 8.65
CA ALA A 52 6.13 7.54 7.95
C ALA A 52 5.29 6.29 8.22
N LEU A 53 5.89 5.16 8.59
CA LEU A 53 5.15 3.93 8.91
C LEU A 53 4.66 3.95 10.37
N VAL A 54 5.38 4.65 11.26
CA VAL A 54 4.95 4.90 12.65
C VAL A 54 3.72 5.83 12.67
N ARG A 55 3.81 6.97 11.98
CA ARG A 55 2.78 8.02 12.02
C ARG A 55 1.71 7.88 10.94
N GLY A 56 1.93 7.00 9.97
CA GLY A 56 1.17 6.96 8.74
C GLY A 56 1.64 8.00 7.72
N ASP A 57 1.21 7.80 6.48
CA ASP A 57 1.37 8.74 5.38
C ASP A 57 0.02 8.90 4.68
N ALA A 58 -0.71 9.96 5.07
CA ALA A 58 -2.04 10.24 4.55
C ALA A 58 -2.04 10.51 3.03
N LYS A 59 -0.95 11.08 2.49
CA LYS A 59 -0.82 11.36 1.06
C LYS A 59 -0.83 10.04 0.27
N TYR A 60 -0.21 9.00 0.82
CA TYR A 60 -0.14 7.67 0.22
C TYR A 60 -1.16 6.67 0.79
N LYS A 61 -2.11 7.14 1.62
CA LYS A 61 -3.13 6.32 2.29
C LYS A 61 -2.53 5.18 3.14
N VAL A 62 -1.36 5.40 3.70
CA VAL A 62 -0.71 4.48 4.65
C VAL A 62 -1.19 4.85 6.05
N PRO A 63 -1.90 3.98 6.78
CA PRO A 63 -2.26 4.24 8.16
C PRO A 63 -1.04 4.14 9.09
N PRO A 64 -1.10 4.69 10.32
CA PRO A 64 -0.15 4.36 11.37
C PRO A 64 -0.09 2.84 11.56
N LEU A 65 1.12 2.28 11.66
CA LEU A 65 1.32 0.84 11.89
C LEU A 65 1.71 0.50 13.34
N ASN A 66 1.80 1.51 14.22
CA ASN A 66 2.12 1.28 15.63
C ASN A 66 1.43 2.30 16.57
N PRO A 67 0.22 2.00 17.09
CA PRO A 67 -0.58 0.83 16.74
C PRO A 67 -1.25 0.95 15.38
N LEU A 68 -1.40 -0.17 14.68
CA LEU A 68 -2.39 -0.31 13.62
C LEU A 68 -3.76 -0.49 14.28
N LYS A 69 -4.68 0.44 13.99
CA LYS A 69 -6.05 0.39 14.51
C LYS A 69 -6.96 -0.31 13.52
N ILE A 70 -7.67 -1.34 13.96
CA ILE A 70 -8.69 -2.04 13.17
C ILE A 70 -10.01 -1.98 13.93
N THR A 71 -11.02 -1.31 13.36
CA THR A 71 -12.32 -1.15 14.00
C THR A 71 -13.07 -2.47 14.15
N LYS A 72 -12.97 -3.35 13.15
CA LYS A 72 -13.63 -4.67 13.16
C LYS A 72 -12.83 -5.67 12.34
N LEU A 73 -12.57 -6.84 12.92
CA LEU A 73 -12.04 -8.00 12.24
C LEU A 73 -13.02 -9.16 12.47
N VAL A 74 -13.41 -9.83 11.39
CA VAL A 74 -14.28 -11.01 11.45
C VAL A 74 -13.51 -12.17 10.84
N ALA A 75 -13.38 -13.25 11.59
CA ALA A 75 -12.81 -14.51 11.13
C ALA A 75 -13.89 -15.60 11.24
N GLU A 76 -14.07 -16.35 10.16
CA GLU A 76 -15.05 -17.43 10.09
C GLU A 76 -14.35 -18.73 9.68
N GLU A 77 -14.50 -19.78 10.48
CA GLU A 77 -13.92 -21.08 10.19
C GLU A 77 -14.82 -22.20 10.74
N ASN A 78 -15.16 -23.17 9.88
CA ASN A 78 -15.90 -24.39 10.25
C ASN A 78 -17.16 -24.17 11.12
N GLY A 79 -17.98 -23.17 10.78
CA GLY A 79 -19.20 -22.85 11.52
C GLY A 79 -18.97 -22.04 12.81
N MET A 80 -17.74 -21.59 13.07
CA MET A 80 -17.40 -20.68 14.14
C MET A 80 -17.11 -19.29 13.58
N THR A 81 -17.71 -18.27 14.20
CA THR A 81 -17.45 -16.86 13.88
C THR A 81 -16.79 -16.18 15.07
N ILE A 82 -15.60 -15.62 14.86
CA ILE A 82 -14.90 -14.76 15.80
C ILE A 82 -14.99 -13.32 15.31
N THR A 83 -15.59 -12.45 16.12
CA THR A 83 -15.61 -11.01 15.86
C THR A 83 -14.75 -10.30 16.89
N LEU A 84 -13.78 -9.54 16.40
CA LEU A 84 -12.92 -8.66 17.20
C LEU A 84 -13.25 -7.21 16.83
N THR A 85 -13.44 -6.35 17.82
CA THR A 85 -13.68 -4.91 17.63
C THR A 85 -12.61 -4.09 18.32
N ASP A 86 -12.37 -2.89 17.79
CA ASP A 86 -11.47 -1.88 18.40
C ASP A 86 -10.06 -2.39 18.71
N LEU A 87 -9.50 -3.14 17.76
CA LEU A 87 -8.16 -3.72 17.87
C LEU A 87 -7.08 -2.65 17.75
N ASN A 88 -6.09 -2.74 18.64
CA ASN A 88 -4.81 -2.05 18.52
C ASN A 88 -3.72 -3.12 18.31
N ILE A 89 -3.15 -3.17 17.12
CA ILE A 89 -2.11 -4.13 16.76
C ILE A 89 -0.75 -3.43 16.86
N TYR A 90 0.17 -4.03 17.62
CA TYR A 90 1.52 -3.53 17.85
C TYR A 90 2.56 -4.49 17.24
N GLY A 91 3.80 -4.02 17.09
CA GLY A 91 4.94 -4.85 16.69
C GLY A 91 5.15 -5.03 15.19
N LEU A 92 4.26 -4.53 14.33
CA LEU A 92 4.40 -4.64 12.86
C LEU A 92 5.69 -4.01 12.32
N LEU A 93 6.17 -2.94 12.95
CA LEU A 93 7.42 -2.27 12.57
C LEU A 93 8.67 -3.11 12.89
N GLY A 94 8.56 -4.12 13.75
CA GLY A 94 9.63 -5.08 14.06
C GLY A 94 9.67 -6.27 13.11
N ALA A 95 8.86 -6.29 12.05
CA ALA A 95 8.82 -7.40 11.11
C ALA A 95 10.15 -7.57 10.36
N THR A 96 10.47 -8.82 10.05
CA THR A 96 11.61 -9.18 9.19
C THR A 96 11.11 -9.63 7.83
N VAL A 97 11.65 -9.03 6.76
CA VAL A 97 11.32 -9.41 5.39
C VAL A 97 12.15 -10.64 5.01
N ASN A 98 11.50 -11.80 4.90
CA ASN A 98 12.21 -13.07 4.63
C ASN A 98 12.41 -13.32 3.13
N ASN A 99 11.35 -13.20 2.35
CA ASN A 99 11.33 -13.52 0.92
C ASN A 99 10.55 -12.47 0.13
N ILE A 100 11.01 -12.19 -1.10
CA ILE A 100 10.29 -11.41 -2.12
C ILE A 100 10.01 -12.38 -3.26
N ARG A 101 8.73 -12.56 -3.61
CA ARG A 101 8.28 -13.39 -4.73
C ARG A 101 8.16 -12.58 -6.01
#